data_AF-A0A7X8GTL0-F1
#
_entry.id   AF-A0A7X8GTL0-F1
#
_cell.length_a   1.000
_cell.length_b   1.000
_cell.length_c   1.000
_cell.angle_alpha   90.00
_cell.angle_beta   90.00
_cell.angle_gamma   90.00
#
_symmetry.space_group_name_H-M   'P 1'
#
loop_
_entity.id
_entity.type
_entity.pdbx_description
1 polymer ?
#
loop_
_entity_poly.entity_id
_entity_poly.type
_entity_poly.pdbx_seq_one_letter_code
_entity_poly.pdbx_strand_id
1 'polypeptide(L)'
;AWDGNEFGFGEVTLNENSTAEAATSDEDGNIGIGNPGWYVVVVTTTINGREFEYAVDFYPPHVYLQGGIASGNWGTTDEAYQFSIPDLSLGADAEFVSPEFTGANSVEDGGARASIVLPGHEWWHTEFMVFDGVFVPRGAGDDQDRIAGSVGQIMRINFTNRTGKIE
;
A
#
# COMPACT_ATOMS: atom_id res chain seq x y z
N ALA A 1 -10.04 -0.97 24.45
CA ALA A 1 -11.34 -1.48 24.92
C ALA A 1 -12.38 -1.00 23.92
N TRP A 2 -13.37 -1.84 23.62
CA TRP A 2 -14.39 -1.54 22.62
C TRP A 2 -15.32 -0.42 23.10
N ASP A 3 -15.69 0.50 22.21
CA ASP A 3 -16.58 1.64 22.45
C ASP A 3 -17.97 1.46 21.82
N GLY A 4 -18.19 0.37 21.10
CA GLY A 4 -19.48 -0.01 20.53
C GLY A 4 -19.68 0.40 19.07
N ASN A 5 -18.64 0.95 18.43
CA ASN A 5 -18.64 1.22 16.97
C ASN A 5 -17.65 0.32 16.20
N GLU A 6 -16.98 -0.61 16.87
CA GLU A 6 -16.10 -1.58 16.23
C GLU A 6 -16.88 -2.72 15.56
N PHE A 7 -16.23 -3.37 14.59
CA PHE A 7 -16.68 -4.65 14.02
C PHE A 7 -15.60 -5.71 14.24
N GLY A 8 -16.03 -6.95 14.51
CA GLY A 8 -15.19 -8.10 14.79
C GLY A 8 -15.32 -9.23 13.78
N PHE A 9 -14.67 -10.37 14.08
CA PHE A 9 -14.59 -11.54 13.21
C PHE A 9 -15.97 -12.03 12.72
N GLY A 10 -16.98 -12.02 13.58
CA GLY A 10 -18.35 -12.45 13.24
C GLY A 10 -19.20 -11.42 12.50
N GLU A 11 -18.70 -10.20 12.30
CA GLU A 11 -19.46 -9.06 11.74
C GLU A 11 -18.93 -8.64 10.36
N VAL A 12 -17.89 -9.31 9.87
CA VAL A 12 -17.25 -9.04 8.57
C VAL A 12 -17.28 -10.26 7.67
N THR A 13 -17.35 -10.03 6.36
CA THR A 13 -16.93 -11.03 5.38
C THR A 13 -15.40 -11.03 5.32
N LEU A 14 -14.77 -12.13 5.71
CA LEU A 14 -13.30 -12.26 5.74
C LEU A 14 -12.78 -13.07 4.56
N ASN A 15 -11.72 -12.54 3.97
CA ASN A 15 -10.88 -13.21 2.97
C ASN A 15 -11.59 -13.69 1.70
N GLU A 16 -12.75 -13.12 1.36
CA GLU A 16 -13.49 -13.54 0.16
C GLU A 16 -12.68 -13.29 -1.12
N ASN A 17 -11.93 -12.19 -1.17
CA ASN A 17 -11.13 -11.78 -2.33
C ASN A 17 -9.62 -11.76 -2.04
N SER A 18 -9.20 -12.30 -0.89
CA SER A 18 -7.81 -12.26 -0.46
C SER A 18 -6.91 -13.11 -1.33
N THR A 19 -5.68 -12.64 -1.52
CA THR A 19 -4.62 -13.40 -2.19
C THR A 19 -3.39 -13.59 -1.31
N ALA A 20 -3.43 -13.11 -0.06
CA ALA A 20 -2.46 -13.40 0.96
C ALA A 20 -3.05 -14.28 2.07
N GLU A 21 -2.22 -15.21 2.57
CA GLU A 21 -2.61 -16.14 3.62
C GLU A 21 -2.31 -15.53 5.01
N ALA A 22 -3.23 -14.72 5.53
CA ALA A 22 -3.13 -14.15 6.88
C ALA A 22 -3.48 -15.16 8.01
N ALA A 23 -4.06 -16.31 7.65
CA ALA A 23 -4.57 -17.33 8.58
C ALA A 23 -5.49 -16.72 9.66
N THR A 24 -6.57 -16.06 9.22
CA THR A 24 -7.47 -15.35 10.12
C THR A 24 -8.25 -16.29 11.03
N SER A 25 -8.49 -15.91 12.28
CA SER A 25 -9.23 -16.68 13.27
C SER A 25 -10.08 -15.78 14.18
N ASP A 26 -11.06 -16.38 14.85
CA ASP A 26 -11.85 -15.70 15.88
C ASP A 26 -11.08 -15.73 17.22
N GLU A 27 -10.61 -14.57 17.65
CA GLU A 27 -9.88 -14.37 18.91
C GLU A 27 -10.75 -13.56 19.87
N ASP A 28 -11.73 -14.23 20.46
CA ASP A 28 -12.75 -13.65 21.36
C ASP A 28 -13.52 -12.48 20.72
N GLY A 29 -13.96 -12.67 19.47
CA GLY A 29 -14.64 -11.67 18.65
C GLY A 29 -13.69 -10.79 17.84
N ASN A 30 -12.38 -10.77 18.14
CA ASN A 30 -11.40 -10.04 17.33
C ASN A 30 -10.98 -10.86 16.11
N ILE A 31 -10.50 -10.17 15.07
CA ILE A 31 -9.85 -10.81 13.92
C ILE A 31 -8.41 -11.14 14.32
N GLY A 32 -8.14 -12.41 14.64
CA GLY A 32 -6.79 -12.93 14.86
C GLY A 32 -6.02 -13.07 13.56
N ILE A 33 -4.72 -12.79 13.56
CA ILE A 33 -3.81 -12.99 12.43
C ILE A 33 -2.81 -14.08 12.80
N GLY A 34 -2.93 -15.26 12.19
CA GLY A 34 -2.12 -16.43 12.54
C GLY A 34 -0.73 -16.43 11.89
N ASN A 35 -0.60 -15.84 10.70
CA ASN A 35 0.68 -15.74 9.99
C ASN A 35 1.26 -14.33 10.14
N PRO A 36 2.41 -14.15 10.82
CA PRO A 36 3.10 -12.86 10.84
C PRO A 36 3.57 -12.48 9.44
N GLY A 37 3.34 -11.23 9.04
CA GLY A 37 3.66 -10.79 7.70
C GLY A 37 3.37 -9.31 7.48
N TRP A 38 3.86 -8.81 6.36
CA TRP A 38 3.43 -7.54 5.79
C TRP A 38 2.22 -7.80 4.90
N TYR A 39 1.13 -7.07 5.12
CA TYR A 39 -0.10 -7.21 4.36
C TYR A 39 -0.61 -5.83 3.95
N VAL A 40 -1.16 -5.75 2.73
CA VAL A 40 -2.11 -4.69 2.41
C VAL A 40 -3.46 -5.16 2.91
N VAL A 41 -4.00 -4.46 3.90
CA VAL A 41 -5.32 -4.74 4.48
C VAL A 41 -6.33 -3.81 3.84
N VAL A 42 -7.35 -4.38 3.21
CA VAL A 42 -8.44 -3.63 2.57
C VAL A 42 -9.70 -3.86 3.39
N VAL A 43 -10.30 -2.76 3.83
CA VAL A 43 -11.62 -2.76 4.46
C VAL A 43 -12.62 -2.16 3.47
N THR A 44 -13.61 -2.94 3.06
CA THR A 44 -14.69 -2.50 2.19
C THR A 44 -15.96 -2.33 3.01
N THR A 45 -16.59 -1.16 2.91
CA THR A 45 -17.90 -0.90 3.50
C THR A 45 -18.93 -0.72 2.41
N THR A 46 -19.98 -1.55 2.43
CA THR A 46 -21.10 -1.48 1.49
C THR A 46 -22.35 -1.01 2.23
N ILE A 47 -23.10 -0.09 1.63
CA ILE A 47 -24.42 0.31 2.14
C ILE A 47 -25.48 -0.61 1.54
N ASN A 48 -26.12 -1.41 2.40
CA ASN A 48 -27.26 -2.24 2.01
C ASN A 48 -28.53 -1.73 2.71
N GLY A 49 -29.32 -0.94 1.98
CA GLY A 49 -30.50 -0.29 2.55
C GLY A 49 -30.15 0.74 3.63
N ARG A 50 -30.34 0.37 4.90
CA ARG A 50 -30.00 1.20 6.08
C ARG A 50 -28.88 0.61 6.93
N GLU A 51 -28.30 -0.49 6.49
CA GLU A 51 -27.26 -1.22 7.20
C GLU A 51 -25.92 -1.08 6.48
N PHE A 52 -24.84 -1.23 7.23
CA PHE A 52 -23.48 -1.31 6.70
C PHE A 52 -23.05 -2.77 6.71
N GLU A 53 -22.54 -3.24 5.58
CA GLU A 53 -21.85 -4.52 5.45
C GLU A 53 -20.35 -4.25 5.35
N TYR A 54 -19.56 -5.03 6.07
CA TYR A 54 -18.11 -4.89 6.11
C TYR A 54 -17.45 -6.13 5.52
N ALA A 55 -16.42 -5.93 4.71
CA ALA A 55 -15.53 -6.99 4.27
C ALA A 55 -14.08 -6.59 4.57
N VAL A 56 -13.27 -7.58 4.93
CA VAL A 56 -11.83 -7.40 5.18
C VAL A 56 -11.06 -8.41 4.36
N ASP A 57 -10.17 -7.91 3.51
CA ASP A 57 -9.33 -8.69 2.63
C ASP A 57 -7.84 -8.37 2.86
N PHE A 58 -7.00 -9.38 2.71
CA PHE A 58 -5.55 -9.32 2.85
C PHE A 58 -4.89 -9.63 1.52
N TYR A 59 -4.02 -8.72 1.08
CA TYR A 59 -3.25 -8.84 -0.15
C TYR A 59 -1.74 -8.83 0.14
N PRO A 60 -0.93 -9.43 -0.75
CA PRO A 60 0.52 -9.30 -0.69
C PRO A 60 0.91 -7.81 -0.68
N PRO A 61 1.97 -7.43 0.06
CA PRO A 61 2.33 -6.03 0.31
C PRO A 61 3.14 -5.45 -0.84
N HIS A 62 2.71 -5.70 -2.08
CA HIS A 62 3.45 -5.31 -3.26
C HIS A 62 3.28 -3.82 -3.54
N VAL A 63 4.42 -3.14 -3.67
CA VAL A 63 4.53 -1.71 -3.97
C VAL A 63 5.39 -1.58 -5.22
N TYR A 64 5.01 -0.72 -6.15
CA TYR A 64 5.68 -0.58 -7.44
C TYR A 64 6.04 0.87 -7.72
N LEU A 65 7.20 1.10 -8.34
CA LEU A 65 7.51 2.34 -9.03
C LEU A 65 6.62 2.46 -10.27
N GLN A 66 6.18 3.69 -10.55
CA GLN A 66 5.26 4.00 -11.63
C GLN A 66 5.82 5.08 -12.55
N GLY A 67 5.47 5.02 -13.83
CA GLY A 67 5.69 6.07 -14.81
C GLY A 67 7.13 6.29 -15.22
N GLY A 68 7.50 7.56 -15.41
CA GLY A 68 8.77 7.96 -16.05
C GLY A 68 10.02 7.42 -15.35
N ILE A 69 10.01 7.35 -14.01
CA ILE A 69 11.12 6.76 -13.23
C ILE A 69 11.24 5.24 -13.39
N ALA A 70 10.17 4.59 -13.82
CA ALA A 70 10.06 3.16 -14.09
C ALA A 70 10.05 2.90 -15.62
N SER A 71 10.79 3.71 -16.40
CA SER A 71 10.86 3.61 -17.86
C SER A 71 9.49 3.58 -18.58
N GLY A 72 8.50 4.26 -18.01
CA GLY A 72 7.13 4.31 -18.54
C GLY A 72 6.24 3.12 -18.14
N ASN A 73 6.68 2.27 -17.21
CA ASN A 73 5.86 1.21 -16.65
C ASN A 73 4.72 1.77 -15.81
N TRP A 74 3.50 1.30 -16.07
CA TRP A 74 2.31 1.56 -15.26
C TRP A 74 1.69 0.27 -14.71
N GLY A 75 2.37 -0.86 -14.94
CA GLY A 75 1.92 -2.20 -14.57
C GLY A 75 2.37 -2.60 -13.17
N THR A 76 1.78 -3.70 -12.70
CA THR A 76 1.89 -4.19 -11.31
C THR A 76 2.37 -5.63 -11.23
N THR A 77 2.87 -6.16 -12.34
CA THR A 77 3.35 -7.55 -12.44
C THR A 77 4.84 -7.60 -12.76
N ASP A 78 5.46 -6.47 -13.07
CA ASP A 78 6.87 -6.42 -13.39
C ASP A 78 7.69 -6.24 -12.11
N GLU A 79 8.32 -7.33 -11.68
CA GLU A 79 9.17 -7.37 -10.50
C GLU A 79 10.36 -6.41 -10.60
N ALA A 80 10.77 -6.00 -11.81
CA ALA A 80 11.85 -5.03 -12.00
C ALA A 80 11.56 -3.65 -11.40
N TYR A 81 10.29 -3.34 -11.15
CA TYR A 81 9.84 -2.08 -10.55
C TYR A 81 9.22 -2.27 -9.16
N GLN A 82 9.23 -3.50 -8.64
CA GLN A 82 8.66 -3.83 -7.34
C GLN A 82 9.65 -3.52 -6.22
N PHE A 83 9.16 -2.88 -5.15
CA PHE A 83 9.93 -2.65 -3.95
C PHE A 83 10.24 -3.97 -3.25
N SER A 84 11.44 -4.09 -2.68
CA SER A 84 11.78 -5.21 -1.82
C SER A 84 10.96 -5.13 -0.53
N ILE A 85 10.32 -6.25 -0.17
CA ILE A 85 9.64 -6.41 1.11
C ILE A 85 10.70 -6.69 2.18
N PRO A 86 10.77 -5.92 3.28
CA PRO A 86 11.77 -6.14 4.31
C PRO A 86 11.52 -7.45 5.08
N ASP A 87 12.61 -8.10 5.47
CA ASP A 87 12.55 -9.31 6.31
C ASP A 87 11.91 -9.00 7.67
N LEU A 88 11.05 -9.90 8.16
CA LEU A 88 10.32 -9.71 9.42
C LEU A 88 11.25 -9.58 10.64
N SER A 89 12.46 -10.15 10.59
CA SER A 89 13.45 -10.02 11.66
C SER A 89 13.97 -8.59 11.84
N LEU A 90 13.79 -7.72 10.84
CA LEU A 90 14.13 -6.29 10.94
C LEU A 90 13.10 -5.50 11.75
N GLY A 91 11.95 -6.11 12.08
CA GLY A 91 10.89 -5.51 12.88
C GLY A 91 9.91 -4.67 12.08
N ALA A 92 8.85 -4.22 12.75
CA ALA A 92 7.75 -3.48 12.13
C ALA A 92 8.15 -2.09 11.62
N ASP A 93 9.32 -1.58 12.00
CA ASP A 93 9.84 -0.29 11.55
C ASP A 93 10.78 -0.43 10.33
N ALA A 94 10.86 -1.60 9.69
CA ALA A 94 11.70 -1.79 8.53
C ALA A 94 11.18 -1.07 7.28
N GLU A 95 12.10 -0.65 6.40
CA GLU A 95 11.77 0.08 5.18
C GLU A 95 11.56 -0.86 3.98
N PHE A 96 10.57 -0.53 3.16
CA PHE A 96 10.46 -1.02 1.79
C PHE A 96 11.37 -0.18 0.91
N VAL A 97 12.14 -0.82 0.04
CA VAL A 97 13.16 -0.15 -0.78
C VAL A 97 12.88 -0.45 -2.25
N SER A 98 12.78 0.59 -3.07
CA SER A 98 12.59 0.43 -4.50
C SER A 98 13.87 -0.08 -5.18
N PRO A 99 13.74 -0.67 -6.38
CA PRO A 99 14.84 -0.73 -7.33
C PRO A 99 15.32 0.68 -7.68
N GLU A 100 16.51 0.79 -8.28
CA GLU A 100 16.98 2.06 -8.84
C GLU A 100 16.02 2.57 -9.92
N PHE A 101 15.81 3.88 -9.97
CA PHE A 101 15.03 4.50 -11.02
C PHE A 101 15.75 4.30 -12.35
N THR A 102 15.09 3.64 -13.29
CA THR A 102 15.63 3.34 -14.63
C THR A 102 15.33 4.45 -15.63
N GLY A 103 14.45 5.38 -15.27
CA GLY A 103 14.19 6.60 -16.02
C GLY A 103 14.22 7.84 -15.14
N ALA A 104 14.04 9.00 -15.77
CA ALA A 104 13.96 10.29 -15.10
C ALA A 104 12.63 10.97 -15.47
N ASN A 105 12.22 11.91 -14.63
CA ASN A 105 11.05 12.74 -14.87
C ASN A 105 11.28 14.14 -14.29
N SER A 106 10.57 15.12 -14.84
CA SER A 106 10.43 16.43 -14.20
C SER A 106 9.18 16.50 -13.33
N VAL A 107 9.03 17.61 -12.60
CA VAL A 107 7.78 17.97 -11.90
C VAL A 107 6.62 18.09 -12.89
N GLU A 108 6.87 18.70 -14.06
CA GLU A 108 5.89 18.90 -15.14
C GLU A 108 5.47 17.58 -15.81
N ASP A 109 6.35 16.57 -15.81
CA ASP A 109 6.08 15.22 -16.33
C ASP A 109 5.40 14.30 -15.29
N GLY A 110 4.82 14.88 -14.25
CA GLY A 110 4.02 14.19 -13.25
C GLY A 110 4.80 13.54 -12.12
N GLY A 111 6.08 13.87 -11.92
CA GLY A 111 6.79 13.48 -10.70
C GLY A 111 7.24 12.02 -10.62
N ALA A 112 8.13 11.75 -9.66
CA ALA A 112 8.46 10.41 -9.22
C ALA A 112 7.23 9.80 -8.56
N ARG A 113 6.81 8.61 -8.99
CA ARG A 113 5.54 7.99 -8.59
C ARG A 113 5.73 6.56 -8.12
N ALA A 114 4.97 6.18 -7.10
CA ALA A 114 4.87 4.82 -6.62
C ALA A 114 3.45 4.54 -6.11
N SER A 115 3.05 3.27 -6.12
CA SER A 115 1.73 2.86 -5.64
C SER A 115 1.72 1.42 -5.16
N ILE A 116 0.79 1.12 -4.26
CA ILE A 116 0.18 -0.22 -4.21
C ILE A 116 -0.91 -0.26 -5.28
N VAL A 117 -1.38 -1.44 -5.71
CA VAL A 117 -2.54 -1.54 -6.62
C VAL A 117 -3.49 -2.63 -6.14
N LEU A 118 -4.75 -2.25 -5.99
CA LEU A 118 -5.82 -3.12 -5.52
C LEU A 118 -6.63 -3.69 -6.70
N PRO A 119 -7.15 -4.93 -6.61
CA PRO A 119 -8.06 -5.47 -7.62
C PRO A 119 -9.24 -4.53 -7.89
N GLY A 120 -9.53 -4.27 -9.16
CA GLY A 120 -10.63 -3.38 -9.56
C GLY A 120 -10.35 -1.88 -9.40
N HIS A 121 -9.15 -1.49 -8.96
CA HIS A 121 -8.74 -0.09 -8.86
C HIS A 121 -7.59 0.24 -9.82
N GLU A 122 -7.63 1.43 -10.40
CA GLU A 122 -6.50 2.01 -11.11
C GLU A 122 -5.35 2.29 -10.14
N TRP A 123 -4.11 2.22 -10.64
CA TRP A 123 -2.90 2.37 -9.82
C TRP A 123 -2.85 3.68 -9.02
N TRP A 124 -3.40 4.76 -9.59
CA TRP A 124 -3.39 6.09 -8.99
C TRP A 124 -4.43 6.25 -7.88
N HIS A 125 -5.42 5.37 -7.77
CA HIS A 125 -6.34 5.36 -6.60
C HIS A 125 -5.59 5.11 -5.28
N THR A 126 -4.42 4.49 -5.35
CA THR A 126 -3.59 4.11 -4.22
C THR A 126 -2.13 4.53 -4.40
N GLU A 127 -1.89 5.61 -5.16
CA GLU A 127 -0.58 6.24 -5.24
C GLU A 127 -0.24 7.03 -3.97
N PHE A 128 1.05 7.31 -3.81
CA PHE A 128 1.58 8.13 -2.75
C PHE A 128 2.83 8.87 -3.21
N MET A 129 3.18 9.88 -2.43
CA MET A 129 4.35 10.72 -2.64
C MET A 129 5.26 10.70 -1.41
N VAL A 130 6.48 11.19 -1.59
CA VAL A 130 7.40 11.49 -0.50
C VAL A 130 7.70 12.97 -0.51
N PHE A 131 7.42 13.67 0.59
CA PHE A 131 7.77 15.09 0.75
C PHE A 131 8.48 15.28 2.09
N ASP A 132 9.63 15.94 2.08
CA ASP A 132 10.37 16.34 3.29
C ASP A 132 10.53 15.22 4.32
N GLY A 133 10.80 14.00 3.87
CA GLY A 133 10.97 12.84 4.75
C GLY A 133 9.68 12.08 5.10
N VAL A 134 8.53 12.49 4.57
CA VAL A 134 7.20 11.99 4.95
C VAL A 134 6.57 11.20 3.81
N PHE A 135 5.98 10.05 4.13
CA PHE A 135 5.11 9.30 3.23
C PHE A 135 3.70 9.93 3.20
N VAL A 136 3.24 10.31 2.01
CA VAL A 136 1.97 11.05 1.83
C VAL A 136 1.07 10.33 0.82
N PRO A 137 0.08 9.55 1.28
CA PRO A 137 -0.88 8.90 0.38
C PRO A 137 -1.83 9.91 -0.26
N ARG A 138 -2.22 9.68 -1.53
CA ARG A 138 -3.19 10.52 -2.23
C ARG A 138 -4.58 10.49 -1.58
N GLY A 139 -5.03 9.30 -1.21
CA GLY A 139 -6.40 9.08 -0.72
C GLY A 139 -7.45 9.47 -1.77
N ALA A 140 -8.59 10.00 -1.32
CA ALA A 140 -9.66 10.50 -2.21
C ALA A 140 -9.38 11.91 -2.77
N GLY A 141 -8.15 12.40 -2.65
CA GLY A 141 -7.77 13.74 -3.08
C GLY A 141 -7.47 13.86 -4.57
N ASP A 142 -7.33 15.11 -5.00
CA ASP A 142 -6.84 15.48 -6.32
C ASP A 142 -5.34 15.18 -6.46
N ASP A 143 -4.76 15.57 -7.60
CA ASP A 143 -3.33 15.43 -7.83
C ASP A 143 -2.50 16.16 -6.76
N GLN A 144 -1.49 15.46 -6.24
CA GLN A 144 -0.55 16.00 -5.25
C GLN A 144 0.58 16.77 -5.96
N ASP A 145 1.29 17.60 -5.19
CA ASP A 145 2.56 18.20 -5.63
C ASP A 145 3.53 17.11 -6.10
N ARG A 146 4.56 17.49 -6.88
CA ARG A 146 5.47 16.53 -7.51
C ARG A 146 6.91 16.84 -7.17
N ILE A 147 7.70 15.77 -7.02
CA ILE A 147 9.15 15.86 -6.97
C ILE A 147 9.75 15.19 -8.22
N ALA A 148 10.79 15.80 -8.76
CA ALA A 148 11.54 15.22 -9.87
C ALA A 148 12.31 13.98 -9.41
N GLY A 149 12.46 13.01 -10.30
CA GLY A 149 13.27 11.81 -10.10
C GLY A 149 14.36 11.73 -11.16
N SER A 150 15.54 11.28 -10.75
CA SER A 150 16.70 11.06 -11.63
C SER A 150 17.06 9.58 -11.66
N VAL A 151 17.64 9.15 -12.79
CA VAL A 151 18.14 7.79 -12.95
C VAL A 151 19.16 7.45 -11.85
N GLY A 152 19.05 6.25 -11.30
CA GLY A 152 19.95 5.72 -10.25
C GLY A 152 19.53 6.08 -8.83
N GLN A 153 18.53 6.94 -8.64
CA GLN A 153 17.97 7.18 -7.31
C GLN A 153 17.12 6.00 -6.85
N ILE A 154 16.92 5.88 -5.54
CA ILE A 154 16.01 4.91 -4.93
C ILE A 154 14.97 5.63 -4.07
N MET A 155 13.83 4.98 -3.87
CA MET A 155 12.78 5.38 -2.93
C MET A 155 12.72 4.40 -1.76
N ARG A 156 12.72 4.93 -0.54
CA ARG A 156 12.57 4.18 0.71
C ARG A 156 11.29 4.60 1.41
N ILE A 157 10.49 3.65 1.88
CA ILE A 157 9.23 3.90 2.59
C ILE A 157 9.20 3.09 3.88
N ASN A 158 8.93 3.78 4.99
CA ASN A 158 8.57 3.14 6.26
C ASN A 158 7.08 3.35 6.51
N PHE A 159 6.28 2.31 6.29
CA PHE A 159 4.82 2.41 6.42
C PHE A 159 4.35 2.58 7.87
N THR A 160 5.09 2.03 8.84
CA THR A 160 4.78 2.13 10.27
C THR A 160 5.02 3.54 10.80
N ASN A 161 6.20 4.10 10.51
CA ASN A 161 6.55 5.46 10.94
C ASN A 161 6.03 6.56 10.01
N ARG A 162 5.42 6.18 8.88
CA ARG A 162 4.91 7.08 7.84
C ARG A 162 5.98 8.03 7.31
N THR A 163 7.21 7.54 7.16
CA THR A 163 8.33 8.29 6.59
C THR A 163 8.70 7.76 5.21
N GLY A 164 9.37 8.60 4.43
CA GLY A 164 9.91 8.20 3.14
C GLY A 164 11.08 9.06 2.70
N LYS A 165 11.90 8.54 1.79
CA LYS A 165 13.06 9.26 1.25
C LYS A 165 13.28 8.90 -0.22
N ILE A 166 13.65 9.88 -1.04
CA ILE A 166 14.27 9.64 -2.34
C ILE A 166 15.73 10.10 -2.23
N GLU A 167 16.66 9.24 -2.62
CA GLU A 167 18.11 9.51 -2.61
C GLU A 167 18.81 8.99 -3.85
#